data_AF-A0A1D1YN67-F1
#
_entry.id   AF-A0A1D1YN67-F1
#
_cell.length_a   1.000
_cell.length_b   1.000
_cell.length_c   1.000
_cell.angle_alpha   90.00
_cell.angle_beta   90.00
_cell.angle_gamma   90.00
#
_symmetry.space_group_name_H-M   'P 1'
#
loop_
_entity.id
_entity.type
_entity.pdbx_description
1 polymer ?
#
loop_
_entity_poly.entity_id
_entity_poly.type
_entity_poly.pdbx_seq_one_letter_code
_entity_poly.pdbx_strand_id
1 'polypeptide(L)'
;MAAVAPASLSSEAEKLSKLHSAVAGLNQISENEKSGFISLVSRYLSGEAQEIEWSKIQTPTEEVVVPYESLAPPPEDLEATKKLLNKLVVLKLNGGLGTTMGCTGPKSVIEVRNG
;
A
#
# COMPACT_ATOMS: atom_id res chain seq x y z
N MET A 1 11.83 -30.17 -14.62
CA MET A 1 10.64 -29.87 -15.45
C MET A 1 9.45 -30.62 -14.88
N ALA A 2 8.65 -29.99 -14.03
CA ALA A 2 7.32 -30.50 -13.69
C ALA A 2 6.32 -29.78 -14.59
N ALA A 3 5.55 -30.56 -15.37
CA ALA A 3 4.52 -30.04 -16.25
C ALA A 3 3.38 -29.45 -15.41
N VAL A 4 3.08 -28.15 -15.62
CA VAL A 4 1.85 -27.54 -15.12
C VAL A 4 0.69 -28.09 -15.94
N ALA A 5 -0.25 -28.76 -15.29
CA ALA A 5 -1.40 -29.35 -15.94
C ALA A 5 -2.31 -28.26 -16.56
N PRO A 6 -2.85 -28.47 -17.78
CA PRO A 6 -3.64 -27.46 -18.51
C PRO A 6 -5.05 -27.20 -17.96
N ALA A 7 -5.37 -27.65 -16.74
CA ALA A 7 -6.70 -27.55 -16.12
C ALA A 7 -6.91 -26.32 -15.21
N SER A 8 -5.87 -25.52 -14.91
CA SER A 8 -5.98 -24.40 -13.96
C SER A 8 -6.53 -23.10 -14.58
N LEU A 9 -6.12 -22.78 -15.81
CA LEU A 9 -6.39 -21.49 -16.48
C LEU A 9 -7.89 -21.25 -16.76
N SER A 10 -8.65 -22.28 -17.12
CA SER A 10 -10.10 -22.14 -17.35
C SER A 10 -10.87 -21.82 -16.07
N SER A 11 -10.46 -22.43 -14.95
CA SER A 11 -11.08 -22.22 -13.65
C SER A 11 -10.85 -20.81 -13.09
N GLU A 12 -9.71 -20.19 -13.42
CA GLU A 12 -9.33 -18.84 -12.99
C GLU A 12 -10.06 -17.77 -13.81
N ALA A 13 -10.15 -17.97 -15.12
CA ALA A 13 -10.94 -17.09 -16.00
C ALA A 13 -12.43 -17.08 -15.61
N GLU A 14 -12.99 -18.24 -15.24
CA GLU A 14 -14.35 -18.33 -14.73
C GLU A 14 -14.53 -17.61 -13.39
N LYS A 15 -13.58 -17.74 -12.45
CA LYS A 15 -13.60 -17.01 -11.17
C LYS A 15 -13.57 -15.50 -11.40
N LEU A 16 -12.74 -15.03 -12.33
CA LEU A 16 -12.63 -13.61 -12.65
C LEU A 16 -13.91 -13.07 -13.30
N SER A 17 -14.52 -13.82 -14.23
CA SER A 17 -15.81 -13.45 -14.82
C SER A 17 -16.91 -13.32 -13.77
N LYS A 18 -17.00 -14.30 -12.84
CA LYS A 18 -17.94 -14.24 -11.71
C LYS A 18 -17.68 -13.04 -10.79
N LEU A 19 -16.41 -12.72 -10.54
CA LEU A 19 -16.00 -11.57 -9.74
C LEU A 19 -16.44 -10.25 -10.38
N HIS A 20 -16.24 -10.08 -11.70
CA HIS A 20 -16.70 -8.91 -12.44
C HIS A 20 -18.20 -8.68 -12.27
N SER A 21 -19.02 -9.73 -12.45
CA SER A 21 -20.47 -9.63 -12.25
C SER A 21 -20.85 -9.28 -10.81
N ALA A 22 -20.18 -9.87 -9.82
CA ALA A 22 -20.44 -9.59 -8.41
C ALA A 22 -20.09 -8.14 -8.03
N VAL A 23 -18.93 -7.65 -8.49
CA VAL A 23 -18.45 -6.29 -8.22
C VAL A 23 -19.29 -5.23 -8.93
N ALA A 24 -19.81 -5.53 -10.13
CA ALA A 24 -20.71 -4.64 -10.85
C ALA A 24 -21.99 -4.33 -10.05
N GLY A 25 -22.49 -5.30 -9.28
CA GLY A 25 -23.67 -5.14 -8.42
C GLY A 25 -23.45 -4.33 -7.14
N LEU A 26 -22.22 -3.97 -6.81
CA LEU A 26 -21.89 -3.18 -5.62
C LEU A 26 -22.14 -1.69 -5.88
N ASN A 27 -23.33 -1.21 -5.52
CA ASN A 27 -23.73 0.19 -5.72
C ASN A 27 -23.12 1.16 -4.69
N GLN A 28 -22.46 0.65 -3.65
CA GLN A 28 -21.89 1.45 -2.56
C GLN A 28 -20.43 1.89 -2.82
N ILE A 29 -19.80 1.38 -3.88
CA ILE A 29 -18.41 1.70 -4.22
C ILE A 29 -18.33 2.32 -5.61
N SER A 30 -17.35 3.19 -5.80
CA SER A 30 -17.08 3.86 -7.07
C SER A 30 -16.52 2.92 -8.13
N GLU A 31 -16.63 3.31 -9.40
CA GLU A 31 -16.01 2.57 -10.51
C GLU A 31 -14.48 2.46 -10.40
N ASN A 32 -13.83 3.43 -9.76
CA ASN A 32 -12.38 3.39 -9.48
C ASN A 32 -12.04 2.31 -8.45
N GLU A 33 -12.84 2.16 -7.39
CA GLU A 33 -12.66 1.11 -6.40
C GLU A 33 -12.96 -0.28 -6.98
N LYS A 34 -14.02 -0.40 -7.79
CA LYS A 34 -14.36 -1.63 -8.52
C LYS A 34 -13.20 -2.08 -9.41
N SER A 35 -12.71 -1.19 -10.27
CA SER A 35 -11.63 -1.48 -11.20
C SER A 35 -10.30 -1.79 -10.48
N GLY A 36 -9.96 -1.04 -9.43
CA GLY A 36 -8.79 -1.31 -8.60
C GLY A 36 -8.84 -2.68 -7.91
N PHE A 37 -10.00 -3.03 -7.35
CA PHE A 37 -10.21 -4.34 -6.71
C PHE A 37 -10.10 -5.50 -7.72
N ILE A 38 -10.76 -5.38 -8.88
CA ILE A 38 -10.63 -6.37 -9.96
C ILE A 38 -9.16 -6.52 -10.37
N SER A 39 -8.45 -5.42 -10.62
CA SER A 39 -7.03 -5.45 -11.01
C SER A 39 -6.17 -6.19 -9.99
N LEU A 40 -6.42 -5.98 -8.70
CA LEU A 40 -5.71 -6.66 -7.62
C LEU A 40 -5.99 -8.17 -7.63
N VAL A 41 -7.26 -8.58 -7.74
CA VAL A 41 -7.64 -10.00 -7.72
C VAL A 41 -7.18 -10.72 -8.99
N SER A 42 -7.20 -10.05 -10.15
CA SER A 42 -6.64 -10.60 -11.39
C SER A 42 -5.17 -10.98 -11.23
N ARG A 43 -4.35 -10.09 -10.63
CA ARG A 43 -2.93 -10.37 -10.34
C ARG A 43 -2.74 -11.48 -9.32
N TYR A 44 -3.62 -11.56 -8.33
CA TYR A 44 -3.61 -12.66 -7.37
C TYR A 44 -3.90 -14.01 -8.04
N LEU A 45 -4.88 -14.07 -8.93
CA LEU A 45 -5.26 -15.29 -9.65
C LEU A 45 -4.28 -15.68 -10.74
N SER A 46 -3.63 -14.73 -11.41
CA SER A 46 -2.63 -15.05 -12.45
C SER A 46 -1.43 -15.80 -11.88
N GLY A 47 -1.21 -15.74 -10.55
CA GLY A 47 -0.06 -16.36 -9.91
C GLY A 47 1.28 -15.77 -10.35
N GLU A 48 1.25 -14.65 -11.08
CA GLU A 48 2.43 -13.89 -11.50
C GLU A 48 3.00 -13.12 -10.30
N ALA A 49 3.47 -13.86 -9.31
CA ALA A 49 4.34 -13.31 -8.29
C ALA A 49 5.74 -13.23 -8.90
N GLN A 50 6.32 -12.03 -8.92
CA GLN A 50 7.75 -11.90 -9.13
C GLN A 50 8.44 -12.50 -7.89
N GLU A 51 8.87 -13.75 -8.00
CA GLU A 51 9.70 -14.36 -6.98
C GLU A 51 11.00 -13.56 -6.84
N ILE A 52 11.35 -13.23 -5.59
CA ILE A 52 12.59 -12.51 -5.31
C ILE A 52 13.73 -13.50 -5.51
N GLU A 53 14.56 -13.27 -6.52
CA GLU A 53 15.79 -14.03 -6.72
C GLU A 53 16.84 -13.58 -5.71
N TRP A 54 17.06 -14.38 -4.67
CA TRP A 54 17.91 -14.02 -3.52
C TRP A 54 19.35 -13.62 -3.91
N SER A 55 19.88 -14.24 -4.96
CA SER A 55 21.22 -13.95 -5.52
C SER A 55 21.37 -12.53 -6.06
N LYS A 56 20.26 -11.87 -6.43
CA LYS A 56 20.26 -10.51 -6.99
C LYS A 56 20.12 -9.42 -5.92
N ILE A 57 19.88 -9.80 -4.66
CA ILE A 57 19.76 -8.83 -3.56
C ILE A 57 21.14 -8.29 -3.22
N GLN A 58 21.23 -6.96 -3.08
CA GLN A 58 22.44 -6.26 -2.68
C GLN A 58 22.09 -5.26 -1.57
N THR A 59 23.04 -5.02 -0.67
CA THR A 59 22.88 -3.96 0.35
C THR A 59 22.83 -2.60 -0.36
N PRO A 60 21.82 -1.75 -0.05
CA PRO A 60 21.77 -0.40 -0.60
C PRO A 60 23.03 0.41 -0.22
N THR A 61 23.46 1.28 -1.12
CA THR A 61 24.59 2.18 -0.83
C THR A 61 24.15 3.37 0.03
N GLU A 62 25.11 4.11 0.57
CA GLU A 62 24.85 5.31 1.39
C GLU A 62 24.23 6.45 0.56
N GLU A 63 24.29 6.40 -0.77
CA GLU A 63 23.57 7.35 -1.63
C GLU A 63 22.09 6.98 -1.81
N VAL A 64 21.74 5.69 -1.70
CA VAL A 64 20.36 5.20 -1.81
C VAL A 64 19.65 5.27 -0.46
N VAL A 65 20.35 4.89 0.61
CA VAL A 65 19.87 4.98 1.99
C VAL A 65 20.82 5.91 2.75
N VAL A 66 20.52 7.20 2.66
CA VAL A 66 21.38 8.28 3.19
C VAL A 66 21.32 8.34 4.72
N PRO A 67 22.47 8.32 5.43
CA PRO A 67 22.51 8.54 6.88
C PRO A 67 21.97 9.91 7.27
N TYR A 68 21.13 9.97 8.31
CA TYR A 68 20.49 11.22 8.74
C TYR A 68 21.50 12.29 9.13
N GLU A 69 22.59 11.89 9.78
CA GLU A 69 23.67 12.72 10.28
C GLU A 69 24.45 13.42 9.15
N SER A 70 24.36 12.90 7.92
CA SER A 70 24.98 13.51 6.74
C SER A 70 24.09 14.57 6.07
N LEU A 71 22.82 14.68 6.46
CA LEU A 71 21.90 15.65 5.87
C LEU A 71 22.28 17.07 6.29
N ALA A 72 22.23 18.00 5.34
CA ALA A 72 22.41 19.41 5.63
C ALA A 72 21.31 19.89 6.61
N PRO A 73 21.66 20.74 7.59
CA PRO A 73 20.66 21.29 8.51
C PRO A 73 19.65 22.17 7.76
N PRO A 74 18.44 22.37 8.31
CA PRO A 74 17.48 23.29 7.73
C PRO A 74 18.05 24.71 7.66
N PRO A 75 17.58 25.55 6.71
CA PRO A 75 18.00 26.94 6.62
C PRO A 75 17.74 27.70 7.92
N GLU A 76 18.71 28.49 8.38
CA GLU A 76 18.53 29.39 9.53
C GLU A 76 17.55 30.55 9.22
N ASP A 77 17.44 30.93 7.95
CA ASP A 77 16.50 31.95 7.49
C ASP A 77 15.06 31.46 7.57
N LEU A 78 14.23 32.24 8.27
CA LEU A 78 12.81 31.94 8.47
C LEU A 78 12.04 31.95 7.15
N GLU A 79 12.37 32.85 6.22
CA GLU A 79 11.66 32.93 4.93
C GLU A 79 11.98 31.74 4.02
N ALA A 80 13.23 31.27 4.01
CA ALA A 80 13.62 30.03 3.33
C ALA A 80 12.89 28.81 3.92
N THR A 81 12.82 28.69 5.25
CA THR A 81 12.10 27.60 5.92
C THR A 81 10.60 27.64 5.61
N LYS A 82 9.97 28.82 5.64
CA LYS A 82 8.56 29.00 5.28
C LYS A 82 8.26 28.56 3.84
N LYS A 83 9.15 28.87 2.89
CA LYS A 83 8.99 28.44 1.48
C LYS A 83 9.03 26.92 1.33
N LEU A 84 9.80 26.21 2.14
CA LEU A 84 9.81 24.74 2.17
C LEU A 84 8.50 24.19 2.72
N LEU A 85 8.04 24.74 3.86
CA LEU A 85 6.80 24.31 4.52
C LEU A 85 5.56 24.55 3.66
N ASN A 86 5.52 25.62 2.86
CA ASN A 86 4.42 25.89 1.92
C ASN A 86 4.26 24.82 0.83
N LYS A 87 5.28 23.98 0.61
CA LYS A 87 5.23 22.86 -0.34
C LYS A 87 4.99 21.52 0.35
N LEU A 88 4.97 21.50 1.69
CA LEU A 88 4.84 20.28 2.48
C LEU A 88 3.37 19.98 2.78
N VAL A 89 2.99 18.71 2.63
CA VAL A 89 1.70 18.18 3.09
C VAL A 89 1.98 17.08 4.09
N VAL A 90 1.26 17.09 5.22
CA VAL A 90 1.34 16.03 6.23
C VAL A 90 0.14 15.11 6.09
N LEU A 91 0.36 13.87 5.68
CA LEU A 91 -0.65 12.82 5.65
C LEU A 91 -0.38 11.84 6.80
N LYS A 92 -1.40 11.55 7.60
CA LYS A 92 -1.36 10.53 8.66
C LYS A 92 -2.29 9.39 8.27
N LEU A 93 -1.76 8.17 8.23
CA LEU A 93 -2.57 6.97 7.96
C LEU A 93 -3.48 6.69 9.16
N ASN A 94 -4.80 6.82 8.97
CA ASN A 94 -5.80 6.70 10.05
C ASN A 94 -6.84 5.60 9.80
N GLY A 95 -6.52 4.61 8.96
CA GLY A 95 -7.43 3.48 8.68
C GLY A 95 -7.45 2.40 9.77
N GLY A 96 -6.50 2.44 10.72
CA GLY A 96 -6.37 1.43 11.77
C GLY A 96 -7.30 1.66 12.96
N LEU A 97 -7.93 0.58 13.45
CA LEU A 97 -8.76 0.59 14.65
C LEU A 97 -7.97 0.23 15.92
N GLY A 98 -8.45 0.69 17.07
CA GLY A 98 -7.88 0.41 18.39
C GLY A 98 -8.29 -0.94 19.00
N THR A 99 -8.78 -1.89 18.19
CA THR A 99 -9.37 -3.15 18.67
C THR A 99 -8.37 -4.03 19.44
N THR A 100 -7.10 -4.06 19.03
CA THR A 100 -6.02 -4.75 19.79
C THR A 100 -5.78 -4.15 21.17
N MET A 101 -6.19 -2.89 21.38
CA MET A 101 -6.11 -2.19 22.66
C MET A 101 -7.44 -2.18 23.42
N GLY A 102 -8.44 -2.95 22.99
CA GLY A 102 -9.77 -3.00 23.64
C GLY A 102 -10.67 -1.81 23.34
N CYS A 103 -10.31 -0.96 22.38
CA CYS A 103 -11.09 0.21 21.98
C CYS A 103 -11.98 -0.11 20.75
N THR A 104 -13.12 0.58 20.64
CA THR A 104 -14.10 0.37 19.57
C THR A 104 -13.92 1.31 18.37
N GLY A 105 -13.07 2.33 18.47
CA GLY A 105 -12.89 3.37 17.46
C GLY A 105 -11.54 3.36 16.76
N PRO A 106 -11.28 4.37 15.88
CA PRO A 106 -9.97 4.61 15.29
C PRO A 106 -8.88 4.69 16.36
N LYS A 107 -7.69 4.16 16.07
CA LYS A 107 -6.59 4.16 17.05
C LYS A 107 -6.14 5.58 17.45
N SER A 108 -6.33 6.57 16.57
CA SER A 108 -5.91 7.95 16.79
C SER A 108 -6.72 8.74 17.82
N VAL A 109 -7.94 8.29 18.18
CA VAL A 109 -8.78 8.98 19.17
C VAL A 109 -8.53 8.53 20.60
N ILE A 110 -7.60 7.60 20.79
CA ILE A 110 -7.22 7.10 22.11
C ILE A 110 -6.45 8.20 22.83
N GLU A 111 -6.89 8.55 24.03
CA GLU A 111 -6.13 9.44 24.91
C GLU A 111 -4.76 8.82 25.21
N VAL A 112 -3.69 9.54 24.85
CA VAL A 112 -2.31 9.09 25.12
C VAL A 112 -1.75 9.78 26.36
N ARG A 113 -1.96 11.09 26.50
CA ARG A 113 -1.51 11.91 27.64
C ARG A 113 -2.43 13.13 27.81
N ASN A 114 -2.83 13.41 29.06
CA ASN A 114 -3.47 14.64 29.50
C ASN A 114 -4.87 14.97 28.92
N GLY A 115 -5.77 13.99 28.81
CA GLY A 115 -7.18 14.19 28.44
C GLY A 115 -7.45 14.40 26.96
#